data_AF-A0A3R7G932-F1
#
_entry.id   AF-A0A3R7G932-F1
#
_cell.length_a   1.000
_cell.length_b   1.000
_cell.length_c   1.000
_cell.angle_alpha   90.00
_cell.angle_beta   90.00
_cell.angle_gamma   90.00
#
_symmetry.space_group_name_H-M   'P 1'
#
loop_
_entity.id
_entity.type
_entity.pdbx_description
1 polymer ?
#
loop_
_entity_poly.entity_id
_entity_poly.type
_entity_poly.pdbx_seq_one_letter_code
_entity_poly.pdbx_strand_id
1 'polypeptide(L)'
;MHKEFRTSCKDWLIDKSSTAKYVNITANYKPGDVLLITRKDQFDVDKIYDKLISGENSAFVGYPGEDKNDSLSQLLEKFEIDFGRTEDDMKPQFWNVSGSAESNAFIPTSYWIERYVNSWKAFSTERFQVRGEELGVEQIDVEGQLNALVAKYGALMEYLAPCDIQNYVRDEKTATALLNYNLILKYQFGKSGFALPGVHRYPGKIPSSTRPTTLVAKVSSDLSGSFSPLGVYAKPGEAFRWMVLTNTNSSLTNQWIRINAQTDLIDHYPRWSRWLIISTAICMWKQGQYVSPHGGPVFLQLPQGISIALLLENVYRYPRLDLRNQGSFASFAKEIKEYSTVPWLVISGGAMNSMLRTVGVYTTKTSEVTSSARHFDDAIRLMHNYRGSEKFVADIQISSPPGHSGYPWMGNLDWSKLFLCGVI
;
A
#
# COMPACT_ATOMS: atom_id res chain seq x y z
N MET A 1 23.92 -26.33 -3.10
CA MET A 1 23.36 -27.23 -2.07
C MET A 1 22.12 -26.54 -1.53
N HIS A 2 20.94 -26.97 -1.96
CA HIS A 2 19.67 -26.29 -1.66
C HIS A 2 19.31 -26.49 -0.18
N LYS A 3 19.41 -25.45 0.65
CA LYS A 3 18.74 -25.46 1.96
C LYS A 3 17.23 -25.41 1.67
N GLU A 4 16.50 -26.45 2.08
CA GLU A 4 15.03 -26.40 2.10
C GLU A 4 14.60 -25.14 2.87
N PHE A 5 13.80 -24.28 2.21
CA PHE A 5 13.30 -23.05 2.79
C PHE A 5 12.33 -23.36 3.93
N ARG A 6 12.47 -22.59 5.01
CA ARG A 6 11.78 -22.78 6.29
C ARG A 6 10.35 -22.21 6.17
N THR A 7 9.34 -22.98 6.55
CA THR A 7 7.92 -22.65 6.27
C THR A 7 7.23 -21.86 7.38
N SER A 8 7.77 -21.88 8.60
CA SER A 8 7.31 -21.08 9.76
C SER A 8 8.45 -20.24 10.35
N CYS A 9 8.10 -19.22 11.15
CA CYS A 9 9.11 -18.49 11.95
C CYS A 9 9.89 -19.46 12.86
N LYS A 10 9.29 -20.57 13.30
CA LYS A 10 9.90 -21.58 14.13
C LYS A 10 10.99 -22.26 13.35
N ASP A 11 10.68 -22.77 12.17
CA ASP A 11 11.69 -23.36 11.30
C ASP A 11 12.80 -22.35 11.06
N TRP A 12 12.45 -21.08 10.78
CA TRP A 12 13.37 -19.92 10.62
C TRP A 12 14.24 -19.61 11.84
N LEU A 13 13.77 -19.88 13.04
CA LEU A 13 14.54 -19.68 14.27
C LEU A 13 15.34 -20.94 14.67
N ILE A 14 14.81 -22.15 14.46
CA ILE A 14 15.34 -23.38 15.10
C ILE A 14 16.24 -24.23 14.20
N ASP A 15 16.47 -23.82 12.94
CA ASP A 15 17.18 -24.58 11.89
C ASP A 15 16.80 -26.08 11.83
N LYS A 16 15.49 -26.36 11.82
CA LYS A 16 14.90 -27.71 11.77
C LYS A 16 15.02 -28.58 13.04
N SER A 17 15.36 -28.01 14.20
CA SER A 17 15.26 -28.74 15.47
C SER A 17 13.80 -29.00 15.88
N SER A 18 13.31 -30.22 15.63
CA SER A 18 11.93 -30.64 15.99
C SER A 18 11.64 -30.65 17.49
N THR A 19 12.66 -30.43 18.33
CA THR A 19 12.56 -30.45 19.80
C THR A 19 12.80 -29.10 20.47
N ALA A 20 13.10 -28.06 19.67
CA ALA A 20 13.38 -26.72 20.16
C ALA A 20 12.21 -26.10 20.94
N LYS A 21 12.54 -25.46 22.06
CA LYS A 21 11.59 -24.76 22.93
C LYS A 21 11.93 -23.28 23.04
N TYR A 22 10.95 -22.51 23.50
CA TYR A 22 11.21 -21.19 24.07
C TYR A 22 11.79 -21.35 25.46
N VAL A 23 12.96 -20.77 25.69
CA VAL A 23 13.67 -20.88 26.97
C VAL A 23 14.20 -19.51 27.36
N ASN A 24 14.00 -19.09 28.60
CA ASN A 24 14.63 -17.87 29.10
C ASN A 24 16.16 -18.03 29.03
N ILE A 25 16.87 -16.99 28.60
CA ILE A 25 18.33 -16.99 28.46
C ILE A 25 19.09 -17.34 29.76
N THR A 26 18.50 -17.12 30.94
CA THR A 26 19.11 -17.47 32.22
C THR A 26 18.84 -18.92 32.64
N ALA A 27 18.02 -19.66 31.90
CA ALA A 27 17.74 -21.07 32.15
C ALA A 27 18.69 -21.99 31.38
N ASN A 28 18.63 -23.30 31.65
CA ASN A 28 19.38 -24.29 30.86
C ASN A 28 18.71 -24.49 29.50
N TYR A 29 19.34 -23.98 28.44
CA TYR A 29 18.93 -24.16 27.05
C TYR A 29 19.91 -25.04 26.27
N LYS A 30 19.47 -25.56 25.13
CA LYS A 30 20.25 -26.43 24.23
C LYS A 30 20.38 -25.78 22.84
N PRO A 31 21.31 -26.24 22.00
CA PRO A 31 21.35 -25.86 20.59
C PRO A 31 19.97 -26.05 19.92
N GLY A 32 19.56 -25.07 19.14
CA GLY A 32 18.26 -25.00 18.47
C GLY A 32 17.12 -24.37 19.27
N ASP A 33 17.25 -24.22 20.60
CA ASP A 33 16.25 -23.50 21.40
C ASP A 33 16.18 -22.01 21.02
N VAL A 34 14.98 -21.44 21.16
CA VAL A 34 14.74 -20.00 20.97
C VAL A 34 14.86 -19.29 22.31
N LEU A 35 15.89 -18.47 22.45
CA LEU A 35 16.20 -17.73 23.66
C LEU A 35 15.22 -16.57 23.82
N LEU A 36 14.56 -16.49 24.96
CA LEU A 36 13.78 -15.33 25.37
C LEU A 36 14.70 -14.42 26.18
N ILE A 37 14.99 -13.24 25.63
CA ILE A 37 15.90 -12.27 26.21
C ILE A 37 15.12 -11.01 26.58
N THR A 38 15.17 -10.65 27.85
CA THR A 38 14.66 -9.39 28.36
C THR A 38 15.79 -8.58 28.96
N ARG A 39 15.57 -7.28 29.11
CA ARG A 39 16.56 -6.37 29.71
C ARG A 39 16.97 -6.76 31.14
N LYS A 40 16.11 -7.47 31.87
CA LYS A 40 16.39 -7.87 33.27
C LYS A 40 17.35 -9.06 33.34
N ASP A 41 17.56 -9.76 32.22
CA ASP A 41 18.39 -10.93 32.19
C ASP A 41 19.88 -10.54 32.16
N GLN A 42 20.68 -11.24 32.93
CA GLN A 42 22.13 -11.08 32.97
C GLN A 42 22.77 -12.29 32.28
N PHE A 43 23.58 -12.04 31.26
CA PHE A 43 24.21 -13.08 30.46
C PHE A 43 25.54 -12.60 29.88
N ASP A 44 26.34 -13.58 29.45
CA ASP A 44 27.60 -13.36 28.74
C ASP A 44 27.29 -12.93 27.29
N VAL A 45 27.57 -11.67 26.99
CA VAL A 45 27.24 -11.04 25.71
C VAL A 45 27.99 -11.70 24.55
N ASP A 46 29.28 -12.00 24.73
CA ASP A 46 30.12 -12.58 23.68
C ASP A 46 29.65 -14.00 23.36
N LYS A 47 29.40 -14.80 24.40
CA LYS A 47 28.89 -16.16 24.24
C LYS A 47 27.54 -16.20 23.51
N ILE A 48 26.64 -15.27 23.82
CA ILE A 48 25.30 -15.24 23.22
C ILE A 48 25.38 -14.71 21.79
N TYR A 49 26.16 -13.67 21.55
CA TYR A 49 26.43 -13.16 20.21
C TYR A 49 26.95 -14.27 19.29
N ASP A 50 27.96 -15.04 19.72
CA ASP A 50 28.52 -16.13 18.92
C ASP A 50 27.49 -17.22 18.61
N LYS A 51 26.62 -17.56 19.56
CA LYS A 51 25.53 -18.53 19.37
C LYS A 51 24.50 -18.08 18.36
N LEU A 52 24.15 -16.80 18.38
CA LEU A 52 23.15 -16.23 17.48
C LEU A 52 23.72 -16.06 16.07
N ILE A 53 24.94 -15.56 15.91
CA ILE A 53 25.60 -15.38 14.60
C ILE A 53 25.90 -16.73 13.94
N SER A 54 26.32 -17.73 14.70
CA SER A 54 26.54 -19.08 14.16
C SER A 54 25.25 -19.81 13.79
N GLY A 55 24.09 -19.31 14.24
CA GLY A 55 22.80 -19.99 14.11
C GLY A 55 22.65 -21.20 15.03
N GLU A 56 23.51 -21.37 16.04
CA GLU A 56 23.36 -22.42 17.06
C GLU A 56 22.04 -22.24 17.85
N ASN A 57 21.67 -20.99 18.11
CA ASN A 57 20.40 -20.61 18.72
C ASN A 57 19.80 -19.41 17.99
N SER A 58 18.51 -19.17 18.23
CA SER A 58 17.83 -17.93 17.84
C SER A 58 17.27 -17.21 19.04
N ALA A 59 16.83 -15.96 18.90
CA ALA A 59 16.30 -15.19 20.01
C ALA A 59 15.03 -14.40 19.67
N PHE A 60 14.15 -14.28 20.67
CA PHE A 60 13.20 -13.18 20.79
C PHE A 60 13.73 -12.21 21.84
N VAL A 61 13.89 -10.96 21.44
CA VAL A 61 14.47 -9.91 22.27
C VAL A 61 13.41 -8.87 22.60
N GLY A 62 13.18 -8.63 23.89
CA GLY A 62 12.31 -7.56 24.36
C GLY A 62 12.98 -6.19 24.21
N TYR A 63 12.24 -5.19 23.70
CA TYR A 63 12.75 -3.84 23.45
C TYR A 63 13.11 -3.08 24.74
N PRO A 64 14.28 -2.41 24.82
CA PRO A 64 14.64 -1.57 25.95
C PRO A 64 14.06 -0.14 25.79
N GLY A 65 13.12 0.24 26.67
CA GLY A 65 12.53 1.60 26.67
C GLY A 65 13.42 2.73 27.22
N GLU A 66 14.68 2.45 27.59
CA GLU A 66 15.64 3.44 28.12
C GLU A 66 17.06 3.05 27.67
N ASP A 67 17.98 3.99 27.54
CA ASP A 67 19.39 3.70 27.25
C ASP A 67 20.15 3.42 28.55
N LYS A 68 20.53 2.16 28.79
CA LYS A 68 21.37 1.75 29.93
C LYS A 68 22.37 0.73 29.45
N ASN A 69 23.57 0.82 29.99
CA ASN A 69 24.65 -0.13 29.72
C ASN A 69 24.41 -1.47 30.44
N ASP A 70 23.51 -2.29 29.90
CA ASP A 70 23.19 -3.65 30.34
C ASP A 70 23.55 -4.69 29.28
N SER A 71 23.52 -5.98 29.64
CA SER A 71 23.91 -7.09 28.74
C SER A 71 23.13 -7.08 27.42
N LEU A 72 21.87 -6.65 27.44
CA LEU A 72 21.06 -6.63 26.24
C LEU A 72 21.45 -5.46 25.31
N SER A 73 21.65 -4.26 25.86
CA SER A 73 22.14 -3.12 25.07
C SER A 73 23.48 -3.44 24.40
N GLN A 74 24.42 -4.05 25.12
CA GLN A 74 25.72 -4.46 24.58
C GLN A 74 25.58 -5.52 23.47
N LEU A 75 24.66 -6.48 23.62
CA LEU A 75 24.40 -7.48 22.58
C LEU A 75 23.86 -6.82 21.31
N LEU A 76 22.92 -5.88 21.44
CA LEU A 76 22.31 -5.16 20.32
C LEU A 76 23.32 -4.25 19.61
N GLU A 77 24.20 -3.58 20.36
CA GLU A 77 25.34 -2.83 19.82
C GLU A 77 26.28 -3.73 18.99
N LYS A 78 26.58 -4.95 19.45
CA LYS A 78 27.38 -5.91 18.66
C LYS A 78 26.70 -6.35 17.36
N PHE A 79 25.38 -6.33 17.30
CA PHE A 79 24.62 -6.58 16.07
C PHE A 79 24.50 -5.35 15.17
N GLU A 80 25.10 -4.21 15.55
CA GLU A 80 24.98 -2.94 14.84
C GLU A 80 23.51 -2.50 14.69
N ILE A 81 22.68 -2.77 15.71
CA ILE A 81 21.27 -2.41 15.71
C ILE A 81 21.11 -1.01 16.30
N ASP A 82 20.80 -0.03 15.44
CA ASP A 82 20.46 1.32 15.85
C ASP A 82 18.96 1.44 16.19
N PHE A 83 18.66 2.04 17.35
CA PHE A 83 17.28 2.33 17.75
C PHE A 83 16.92 3.80 17.52
N GLY A 84 15.81 4.02 16.81
CA GLY A 84 15.18 5.33 16.73
C GLY A 84 14.62 5.75 18.09
N ARG A 85 15.09 6.88 18.63
CA ARG A 85 14.54 7.46 19.86
C ARG A 85 13.25 8.24 19.57
N THR A 86 12.25 8.07 20.41
CA THR A 86 11.03 8.89 20.43
C THR A 86 10.95 9.66 21.74
N GLU A 87 10.41 10.88 21.70
CA GLU A 87 10.12 11.69 22.90
C GLU A 87 8.83 11.23 23.61
N ASP A 88 8.04 10.35 22.97
CA ASP A 88 6.80 9.84 23.51
C ASP A 88 7.03 8.64 24.44
N ASP A 89 6.52 8.73 25.66
CA ASP A 89 6.53 7.62 26.61
C ASP A 89 5.58 6.50 26.13
N MET A 90 6.14 5.48 25.49
CA MET A 90 5.40 4.35 24.96
C MET A 90 5.10 3.36 26.08
N LYS A 91 3.81 3.10 26.32
CA LYS A 91 3.39 2.05 27.26
C LYS A 91 4.03 0.71 26.88
N PRO A 92 4.62 -0.04 27.83
CA PRO A 92 5.17 -1.36 27.56
C PRO A 92 4.12 -2.25 26.89
N GLN A 93 4.46 -2.80 25.73
CA GLN A 93 3.65 -3.81 25.07
C GLN A 93 4.13 -5.19 25.49
N PHE A 94 3.25 -5.94 26.15
CA PHE A 94 3.51 -7.34 26.46
C PHE A 94 3.09 -8.19 25.27
N TRP A 95 4.05 -8.92 24.71
CA TRP A 95 3.82 -9.85 23.61
C TRP A 95 3.76 -11.27 24.15
N ASN A 96 2.67 -11.97 23.86
CA ASN A 96 2.62 -13.41 24.09
C ASN A 96 3.41 -14.11 22.99
N VAL A 97 4.54 -14.72 23.35
CA VAL A 97 5.40 -15.48 22.43
C VAL A 97 4.85 -16.88 22.11
N SER A 98 3.82 -17.33 22.83
CA SER A 98 3.18 -18.62 22.57
C SER A 98 2.52 -18.63 21.19
N GLY A 99 2.96 -19.54 20.32
CA GLY A 99 2.48 -19.65 18.94
C GLY A 99 3.13 -18.68 17.95
N SER A 100 3.97 -17.74 18.42
CA SER A 100 4.65 -16.77 17.55
C SER A 100 5.63 -17.42 16.57
N ALA A 101 6.32 -18.48 16.99
CA ALA A 101 7.24 -19.21 16.14
C ALA A 101 6.45 -20.00 15.08
N GLU A 102 5.28 -20.54 15.39
CA GLU A 102 4.49 -21.20 14.34
C GLU A 102 3.84 -20.20 13.37
N SER A 103 3.97 -18.89 13.62
CA SER A 103 3.42 -17.82 12.77
C SER A 103 4.39 -17.40 11.67
N ASN A 104 3.84 -16.96 10.53
CA ASN A 104 4.59 -16.30 9.46
C ASN A 104 4.73 -14.79 9.69
N ALA A 105 4.14 -14.25 10.75
CA ALA A 105 4.11 -12.81 11.04
C ALA A 105 5.50 -12.19 11.24
N PHE A 106 6.49 -12.99 11.64
CA PHE A 106 7.84 -12.51 11.96
C PHE A 106 8.89 -12.86 10.91
N ILE A 107 8.50 -13.54 9.81
CA ILE A 107 9.43 -13.80 8.71
C ILE A 107 9.73 -12.46 8.02
N PRO A 108 10.99 -12.04 7.87
CA PRO A 108 11.31 -10.80 7.17
C PRO A 108 10.74 -10.80 5.74
N THR A 109 10.18 -9.68 5.31
CA THR A 109 9.59 -9.57 3.96
C THR A 109 10.62 -9.84 2.86
N SER A 110 11.86 -9.39 3.03
CA SER A 110 12.96 -9.67 2.10
C SER A 110 13.17 -11.17 1.89
N TYR A 111 13.20 -11.96 2.96
CA TYR A 111 13.34 -13.42 2.90
C TYR A 111 12.15 -14.08 2.17
N TRP A 112 10.95 -13.56 2.37
CA TRP A 112 9.74 -14.09 1.73
C TRP A 112 9.74 -13.83 0.22
N ILE A 113 10.18 -12.64 -0.19
CA ILE A 113 10.37 -12.31 -1.62
C ILE A 113 11.51 -13.16 -2.20
N GLU A 114 12.64 -13.28 -1.52
CA GLU A 114 13.77 -14.11 -1.95
C GLU A 114 13.33 -15.55 -2.25
N ARG A 115 12.52 -16.14 -1.37
CA ARG A 115 11.97 -17.49 -1.58
C ARG A 115 11.18 -17.58 -2.89
N TYR A 116 10.37 -16.57 -3.19
CA TYR A 116 9.56 -16.54 -4.42
C TYR A 116 10.43 -16.30 -5.66
N VAL A 117 11.48 -15.47 -5.53
CA VAL A 117 12.52 -15.34 -6.56
C VAL A 117 13.18 -16.69 -6.81
N ASN A 118 13.52 -17.46 -5.77
CA ASN A 118 14.27 -18.71 -5.91
C ASN A 118 13.41 -19.91 -6.31
N SER A 119 12.09 -19.89 -6.05
CA SER A 119 11.19 -21.02 -6.31
C SER A 119 9.95 -20.61 -7.09
N TRP A 120 9.90 -20.99 -8.37
CA TRP A 120 8.69 -20.83 -9.18
C TRP A 120 7.47 -21.47 -8.53
N LYS A 121 7.61 -22.67 -7.98
CA LYS A 121 6.51 -23.38 -7.32
C LYS A 121 5.95 -22.56 -6.15
N ALA A 122 6.81 -22.00 -5.29
CA ALA A 122 6.34 -21.14 -4.21
C ALA A 122 5.63 -19.90 -4.77
N PHE A 123 6.27 -19.22 -5.73
CA PHE A 123 5.72 -18.02 -6.37
C PHE A 123 4.40 -18.25 -7.12
N SER A 124 4.15 -19.45 -7.66
CA SER A 124 2.97 -19.78 -8.45
C SER A 124 1.89 -20.58 -7.71
N THR A 125 2.12 -21.00 -6.46
CA THR A 125 1.14 -21.77 -5.69
C THR A 125 0.82 -21.20 -4.31
N GLU A 126 1.70 -20.40 -3.73
CA GLU A 126 1.52 -19.82 -2.39
C GLU A 126 1.11 -18.36 -2.51
N ARG A 127 0.19 -17.87 -1.67
CA ARG A 127 -0.26 -16.47 -1.72
C ARG A 127 0.61 -15.59 -0.83
N PHE A 128 1.21 -14.56 -1.43
CA PHE A 128 1.92 -13.52 -0.70
C PHE A 128 0.94 -12.73 0.19
N GLN A 129 1.32 -12.47 1.44
CA GLN A 129 0.53 -11.63 2.35
C GLN A 129 1.19 -10.26 2.48
N VAL A 130 0.44 -9.21 2.14
CA VAL A 130 0.93 -7.84 2.30
C VAL A 130 0.74 -7.38 3.74
N ARG A 131 1.82 -6.86 4.31
CA ARG A 131 1.88 -6.14 5.59
C ARG A 131 1.82 -4.64 5.30
N GLY A 132 0.64 -4.05 5.50
CA GLY A 132 0.38 -2.66 5.11
C GLY A 132 1.25 -1.64 5.85
N GLU A 133 1.65 -1.98 7.07
CA GLU A 133 2.53 -1.23 7.95
C GLU A 133 3.98 -1.12 7.43
N GLU A 134 4.40 -2.05 6.58
CA GLU A 134 5.75 -2.04 5.99
C GLU A 134 5.82 -1.29 4.65
N LEU A 135 4.66 -0.94 4.07
CA LEU A 135 4.62 -0.20 2.80
C LEU A 135 5.09 1.25 2.99
N GLY A 136 5.90 1.74 2.05
CA GLY A 136 6.46 3.10 2.12
C GLY A 136 7.58 3.27 3.14
N VAL A 137 8.05 2.17 3.75
CA VAL A 137 9.21 2.13 4.65
C VAL A 137 10.45 1.75 3.84
N GLU A 138 11.57 2.43 4.10
CA GLU A 138 12.87 2.10 3.50
C GLU A 138 13.37 0.74 3.98
N GLN A 139 13.58 -0.19 3.05
CA GLN A 139 14.07 -1.53 3.35
C GLN A 139 15.02 -1.97 2.23
N ILE A 140 16.33 -1.75 2.40
CA ILE A 140 17.35 -2.00 1.38
C ILE A 140 17.34 -3.46 0.90
N ASP A 141 17.21 -4.41 1.84
CA ASP A 141 17.16 -5.83 1.50
C ASP A 141 15.92 -6.18 0.67
N VAL A 142 14.78 -5.55 0.97
CA VAL A 142 13.55 -5.73 0.20
C VAL A 142 13.73 -5.17 -1.22
N GLU A 143 14.33 -3.99 -1.37
CA GLU A 143 14.64 -3.40 -2.68
C GLU A 143 15.53 -4.33 -3.53
N GLY A 144 16.57 -4.92 -2.92
CA GLY A 144 17.42 -5.92 -3.59
C GLY A 144 16.62 -7.12 -4.11
N GLN A 145 15.69 -7.65 -3.30
CA GLN A 145 14.85 -8.80 -3.69
C GLN A 145 13.77 -8.43 -4.72
N LEU A 146 13.26 -7.20 -4.70
CA LEU A 146 12.36 -6.69 -5.74
C LEU A 146 13.07 -6.61 -7.09
N ASN A 147 14.29 -6.08 -7.13
CA ASN A 147 15.12 -6.05 -8.34
C ASN A 147 15.35 -7.47 -8.90
N ALA A 148 15.66 -8.43 -8.03
CA ALA A 148 15.84 -9.83 -8.43
C ALA A 148 14.53 -10.46 -8.97
N LEU A 149 13.38 -10.17 -8.37
CA LEU A 149 12.07 -10.61 -8.84
C LEU A 149 11.76 -10.08 -10.24
N VAL A 150 11.96 -8.79 -10.47
CA VAL A 150 11.71 -8.16 -11.77
C VAL A 150 12.68 -8.68 -12.82
N ALA A 151 13.96 -8.82 -12.49
CA ALA A 151 14.95 -9.38 -13.41
C ALA A 151 14.60 -10.81 -13.84
N LYS A 152 14.07 -11.63 -12.91
CA LYS A 152 13.73 -13.03 -13.19
C LYS A 152 12.39 -13.21 -13.89
N TYR A 153 11.35 -12.49 -13.47
CA TYR A 153 9.97 -12.73 -13.91
C TYR A 153 9.38 -11.60 -14.75
N GLY A 154 10.03 -10.44 -14.87
CA GLY A 154 9.48 -9.26 -15.54
C GLY A 154 8.99 -9.51 -16.96
N ALA A 155 9.79 -10.19 -17.79
CA ALA A 155 9.41 -10.52 -19.17
C ALA A 155 8.20 -11.48 -19.25
N LEU A 156 8.12 -12.46 -18.34
CA LEU A 156 6.96 -13.35 -18.24
C LEU A 156 5.71 -12.56 -17.82
N MET A 157 5.84 -11.67 -16.83
CA MET A 157 4.74 -10.84 -16.36
C MET A 157 4.27 -9.87 -17.42
N GLU A 158 5.16 -9.36 -18.28
CA GLU A 158 4.80 -8.55 -19.44
C GLU A 158 4.00 -9.33 -20.48
N TYR A 159 4.42 -10.56 -20.79
CA TYR A 159 3.69 -11.45 -21.70
C TYR A 159 2.28 -11.80 -21.18
N LEU A 160 2.16 -12.00 -19.86
CA LEU A 160 0.91 -12.40 -19.21
C LEU A 160 0.03 -11.22 -18.75
N ALA A 161 0.51 -9.98 -18.85
CA ALA A 161 -0.13 -8.83 -18.22
C ALA A 161 -1.56 -8.62 -18.71
N PRO A 162 -2.57 -8.64 -17.81
CA PRO A 162 -3.94 -8.36 -18.20
C PRO A 162 -4.11 -6.89 -18.59
N CYS A 163 -4.76 -6.65 -19.74
CA CYS A 163 -5.17 -5.33 -20.17
C CYS A 163 -6.50 -5.34 -20.95
N ASP A 164 -6.93 -4.17 -21.39
CA ASP A 164 -8.19 -3.94 -22.10
C ASP A 164 -8.29 -4.67 -23.45
N ILE A 165 -7.17 -4.94 -24.11
CA ILE A 165 -7.13 -5.64 -25.41
C ILE A 165 -6.73 -7.11 -25.26
N GLN A 166 -5.77 -7.39 -24.37
CA GLN A 166 -5.30 -8.73 -24.10
C GLN A 166 -5.71 -9.12 -22.69
N ASN A 167 -6.89 -9.74 -22.59
CA ASN A 167 -7.35 -10.30 -21.33
C ASN A 167 -6.47 -11.50 -20.98
N TYR A 168 -6.03 -11.57 -19.72
CA TYR A 168 -5.42 -12.79 -19.20
C TYR A 168 -6.52 -13.83 -18.98
N VAL A 169 -6.35 -15.04 -19.52
CA VAL A 169 -7.24 -16.17 -19.23
C VAL A 169 -6.67 -16.91 -18.03
N ARG A 170 -7.48 -17.08 -16.99
CA ARG A 170 -7.04 -17.66 -15.71
C ARG A 170 -6.48 -19.06 -15.91
N ASP A 171 -5.20 -19.24 -15.57
CA ASP A 171 -4.47 -20.50 -15.63
C ASP A 171 -3.88 -20.80 -14.24
N GLU A 172 -4.17 -21.99 -13.71
CA GLU A 172 -3.72 -22.42 -12.37
C GLU A 172 -2.21 -22.35 -12.19
N LYS A 173 -1.43 -22.45 -13.27
CA LYS A 173 0.04 -22.39 -13.24
C LYS A 173 0.59 -20.97 -13.08
N THR A 174 -0.19 -19.94 -13.41
CA THR A 174 0.32 -18.56 -13.50
C THR A 174 -0.54 -17.52 -12.78
N ALA A 175 -1.80 -17.84 -12.45
CA ALA A 175 -2.75 -16.92 -11.81
C ALA A 175 -2.23 -16.41 -10.46
N THR A 176 -1.74 -17.30 -9.61
CA THR A 176 -1.16 -16.93 -8.31
C THR A 176 0.15 -16.15 -8.47
N ALA A 177 0.96 -16.46 -9.48
CA ALA A 177 2.19 -15.74 -9.76
C ALA A 177 1.92 -14.28 -10.16
N LEU A 178 0.89 -14.03 -10.99
CA LEU A 178 0.44 -12.68 -11.32
C LEU A 178 -0.06 -11.92 -10.08
N LEU A 179 -0.86 -12.55 -9.23
CA LEU A 179 -1.30 -11.95 -7.97
C LEU A 179 -0.11 -11.61 -7.06
N ASN A 180 0.83 -12.54 -6.89
CA ASN A 180 2.02 -12.32 -6.07
C ASN A 180 2.90 -11.21 -6.62
N TYR A 181 3.13 -11.18 -7.94
CA TYR A 181 3.88 -10.08 -8.57
C TYR A 181 3.22 -8.73 -8.33
N ASN A 182 1.89 -8.65 -8.48
CA ASN A 182 1.09 -7.47 -8.19
C ASN A 182 1.22 -7.02 -6.72
N LEU A 183 1.21 -7.96 -5.77
CA LEU A 183 1.30 -7.66 -4.34
C LEU A 183 2.72 -7.28 -3.91
N ILE A 184 3.73 -8.02 -4.37
CA ILE A 184 5.13 -7.82 -3.98
C ILE A 184 5.67 -6.50 -4.49
N LEU A 185 5.35 -6.10 -5.73
CA LEU A 185 5.75 -4.79 -6.26
C LEU A 185 5.15 -3.60 -5.47
N LYS A 186 4.27 -3.81 -4.50
CA LYS A 186 3.85 -2.72 -3.61
C LYS A 186 4.93 -2.32 -2.61
N TYR A 187 5.95 -3.12 -2.36
CA TYR A 187 7.01 -2.85 -1.39
C TYR A 187 8.13 -1.94 -1.90
N GLN A 188 7.92 -1.30 -3.04
CA GLN A 188 8.92 -0.46 -3.66
C GLN A 188 9.12 0.85 -2.89
N PHE A 189 10.37 1.15 -2.63
CA PHE A 189 10.88 2.39 -2.07
C PHE A 189 12.02 2.89 -2.98
N GLY A 190 12.38 4.18 -2.91
CA GLY A 190 13.46 4.76 -3.70
C GLY A 190 13.00 5.88 -4.63
N LYS A 191 13.92 6.40 -5.47
CA LYS A 191 13.65 7.54 -6.39
C LYS A 191 12.90 7.13 -7.66
N SER A 192 13.06 5.89 -8.09
CA SER A 192 12.44 5.31 -9.28
C SER A 192 12.16 3.83 -9.00
N GLY A 193 11.15 3.26 -9.64
CA GLY A 193 10.91 1.82 -9.57
C GLY A 193 10.13 1.29 -10.75
N PHE A 194 9.50 0.15 -10.54
CA PHE A 194 8.81 -0.67 -11.51
C PHE A 194 7.32 -0.38 -11.52
N ALA A 195 6.84 0.07 -12.68
CA ALA A 195 5.43 -0.02 -13.01
C ALA A 195 5.08 -1.49 -13.31
N LEU A 196 3.86 -1.90 -12.99
CA LEU A 196 3.36 -3.19 -13.46
C LEU A 196 3.25 -3.17 -14.99
N PRO A 197 3.63 -4.25 -15.70
CA PRO A 197 3.46 -4.31 -17.14
C PRO A 197 2.00 -4.09 -17.56
N GLY A 198 1.76 -3.44 -18.70
CA GLY A 198 0.39 -3.15 -19.17
C GLY A 198 -0.35 -2.00 -18.46
N VAL A 199 0.15 -1.42 -17.35
CA VAL A 199 -0.58 -0.34 -16.64
C VAL A 199 -0.73 0.96 -17.45
N HIS A 200 0.06 1.11 -18.51
CA HIS A 200 -0.09 2.20 -19.48
C HIS A 200 -1.44 2.17 -20.21
N ARG A 201 -2.10 1.01 -20.27
CA ARG A 201 -3.47 0.83 -20.77
C ARG A 201 -4.49 1.15 -19.69
N TYR A 202 -4.33 0.53 -18.52
CA TYR A 202 -5.22 0.69 -17.37
C TYR A 202 -4.42 0.51 -16.06
N PRO A 203 -4.40 1.48 -15.13
CA PRO A 203 -5.23 2.70 -15.10
C PRO A 203 -4.89 3.75 -16.17
N GLY A 204 -3.71 3.70 -16.78
CA GLY A 204 -3.33 4.54 -17.90
C GLY A 204 -1.94 5.16 -17.75
N LYS A 205 -1.40 5.70 -18.86
CA LYS A 205 -0.09 6.33 -18.91
C LYS A 205 -0.17 7.84 -18.71
N ILE A 206 0.72 8.37 -17.88
CA ILE A 206 1.08 9.80 -17.90
C ILE A 206 2.22 9.99 -18.92
N PRO A 207 2.06 10.86 -19.94
CA PRO A 207 3.12 11.15 -20.90
C PRO A 207 4.39 11.66 -20.23
N SER A 208 5.56 11.26 -20.73
CA SER A 208 6.87 11.71 -20.20
C SER A 208 7.08 13.22 -20.28
N SER A 209 6.36 13.91 -21.16
CA SER A 209 6.35 15.37 -21.28
C SER A 209 5.56 16.07 -20.18
N THR A 210 4.67 15.36 -19.46
CA THR A 210 3.94 15.94 -18.33
C THR A 210 4.90 16.14 -17.18
N ARG A 211 4.97 17.37 -16.67
CA ARG A 211 5.87 17.71 -15.56
C ARG A 211 5.17 17.42 -14.22
N PRO A 212 5.87 16.80 -13.26
CA PRO A 212 5.37 16.70 -11.90
C PRO A 212 5.34 18.09 -11.24
N THR A 213 4.66 18.18 -10.10
CA THR A 213 4.55 19.40 -9.31
C THR A 213 4.74 19.11 -7.82
N THR A 214 4.83 20.19 -7.06
CA THR A 214 4.84 20.20 -5.60
C THR A 214 3.68 21.06 -5.13
N LEU A 215 2.87 20.55 -4.19
CA LEU A 215 1.75 21.32 -3.63
C LEU A 215 1.49 20.98 -2.17
N VAL A 216 0.76 21.88 -1.50
CA VAL A 216 0.25 21.64 -0.15
C VAL A 216 -1.22 21.24 -0.25
N ALA A 217 -1.53 20.03 0.21
CA ALA A 217 -2.89 19.53 0.35
C ALA A 217 -3.35 19.72 1.80
N LYS A 218 -4.55 20.29 2.00
CA LYS A 218 -5.18 20.42 3.32
C LYS A 218 -6.49 19.65 3.31
N VAL A 219 -6.67 18.78 4.30
CA VAL A 219 -7.85 17.95 4.45
C VAL A 219 -8.30 17.97 5.89
N SER A 220 -9.60 18.15 6.09
CA SER A 220 -10.28 17.89 7.35
C SER A 220 -11.28 16.78 7.14
N SER A 221 -11.30 15.81 8.04
CA SER A 221 -12.17 14.64 7.95
C SER A 221 -13.37 14.76 8.87
N ASP A 222 -14.55 14.88 8.29
CA ASP A 222 -15.81 14.89 9.04
C ASP A 222 -16.34 13.47 9.29
N LEU A 223 -15.82 12.47 8.57
CA LEU A 223 -16.19 11.05 8.67
C LEU A 223 -14.95 10.16 8.66
N SER A 224 -14.83 9.31 9.68
CA SER A 224 -13.73 8.36 9.83
C SER A 224 -13.61 7.43 8.61
N GLY A 225 -12.38 7.24 8.12
CA GLY A 225 -12.06 6.30 7.06
C GLY A 225 -12.47 6.75 5.64
N SER A 226 -13.07 7.93 5.50
CA SER A 226 -13.43 8.47 4.19
C SER A 226 -12.19 8.76 3.32
N PHE A 227 -12.26 8.50 2.00
CA PHE A 227 -11.09 8.73 1.12
C PHE A 227 -11.10 10.19 0.63
N SER A 228 -10.49 11.11 1.36
CA SER A 228 -10.46 12.51 0.93
C SER A 228 -9.50 12.71 -0.25
N PRO A 229 -9.96 13.12 -1.45
CA PRO A 229 -9.09 13.29 -2.60
C PRO A 229 -8.13 14.48 -2.43
N LEU A 230 -6.89 14.35 -2.92
CA LEU A 230 -5.86 15.39 -2.79
C LEU A 230 -5.64 16.24 -4.04
N GLY A 231 -6.41 16.02 -5.11
CA GLY A 231 -6.22 16.75 -6.38
C GLY A 231 -4.99 16.30 -7.18
N VAL A 232 -4.34 15.20 -6.79
CA VAL A 232 -3.10 14.73 -7.39
C VAL A 232 -3.10 13.23 -7.67
N TYR A 233 -2.16 12.82 -8.51
CA TYR A 233 -1.98 11.48 -9.04
C TYR A 233 -0.54 11.03 -8.83
N ALA A 234 -0.36 9.81 -8.32
CA ALA A 234 0.94 9.13 -8.25
C ALA A 234 1.20 8.43 -9.58
N LYS A 235 2.31 8.74 -10.25
CA LYS A 235 2.64 8.11 -11.55
C LYS A 235 3.17 6.69 -11.34
N PRO A 236 2.76 5.70 -12.17
CA PRO A 236 3.22 4.33 -12.01
C PRO A 236 4.75 4.24 -12.16
N GLY A 237 5.41 3.54 -11.24
CA GLY A 237 6.87 3.34 -11.25
C GLY A 237 7.70 4.57 -10.87
N GLU A 238 7.07 5.68 -10.49
CA GLU A 238 7.76 6.90 -10.08
C GLU A 238 7.44 7.22 -8.62
N ALA A 239 8.46 7.65 -7.87
CA ALA A 239 8.31 7.95 -6.46
C ALA A 239 7.63 9.30 -6.26
N PHE A 240 6.67 9.38 -5.36
CA PHE A 240 6.24 10.66 -4.79
C PHE A 240 6.60 10.72 -3.31
N ARG A 241 6.69 11.94 -2.79
CA ARG A 241 7.06 12.19 -1.38
C ARG A 241 5.97 12.97 -0.67
N TRP A 242 5.90 12.78 0.64
CA TRP A 242 5.06 13.59 1.50
C TRP A 242 5.82 14.04 2.74
N MET A 243 5.42 15.20 3.26
CA MET A 243 5.80 15.71 4.57
C MET A 243 4.58 16.28 5.27
N VAL A 244 4.33 15.82 6.49
CA VAL A 244 3.27 16.35 7.36
C VAL A 244 3.71 17.72 7.87
N LEU A 245 2.98 18.76 7.47
CA LEU A 245 3.23 20.14 7.91
C LEU A 245 2.51 20.45 9.22
N THR A 246 1.24 20.04 9.31
CA THR A 246 0.41 20.21 10.49
C THR A 246 -0.53 19.02 10.61
N ASN A 247 -0.77 18.55 11.84
CA ASN A 247 -1.76 17.52 12.13
C ASN A 247 -2.38 17.79 13.50
N THR A 248 -3.69 17.66 13.62
CA THR A 248 -4.39 17.76 14.91
C THR A 248 -4.10 16.58 15.84
N ASN A 249 -3.65 15.44 15.30
CA ASN A 249 -3.10 14.32 16.06
C ASN A 249 -1.64 14.07 15.67
N SER A 250 -0.71 14.36 16.59
CA SER A 250 0.73 14.19 16.40
C SER A 250 1.16 12.74 16.22
N SER A 251 0.40 11.75 16.71
CA SER A 251 0.77 10.33 16.65
C SER A 251 0.57 9.69 15.28
N LEU A 252 -0.16 10.35 14.37
CA LEU A 252 -0.52 9.84 13.04
C LEU A 252 -1.28 8.49 13.04
N THR A 253 -1.74 8.03 14.21
CA THR A 253 -2.38 6.72 14.35
C THR A 253 -3.65 6.62 13.50
N ASN A 254 -3.82 5.50 12.79
CA ASN A 254 -4.94 5.23 11.89
C ASN A 254 -5.10 6.23 10.74
N GLN A 255 -4.03 6.91 10.32
CA GLN A 255 -4.01 7.80 9.18
C GLN A 255 -3.26 7.15 8.02
N TRP A 256 -3.86 7.17 6.83
CA TRP A 256 -3.33 6.44 5.67
C TRP A 256 -3.32 7.31 4.43
N ILE A 257 -2.28 7.14 3.61
CA ILE A 257 -2.27 7.58 2.21
C ILE A 257 -2.80 6.44 1.36
N ARG A 258 -3.82 6.70 0.55
CA ARG A 258 -4.39 5.72 -0.37
C ARG A 258 -4.17 6.14 -1.81
N ILE A 259 -3.80 5.18 -2.66
CA ILE A 259 -3.70 5.34 -4.11
C ILE A 259 -4.80 4.50 -4.73
N ASN A 260 -5.58 5.14 -5.61
CA ASN A 260 -6.82 4.62 -6.21
C ASN A 260 -7.95 4.36 -5.20
N ALA A 261 -9.19 4.60 -5.61
CA ALA A 261 -10.35 4.37 -4.76
C ALA A 261 -10.91 2.94 -4.88
N GLN A 262 -10.64 2.23 -5.98
CA GLN A 262 -11.11 0.87 -6.24
C GLN A 262 -10.73 -0.10 -5.12
N THR A 263 -11.65 -0.95 -4.69
CA THR A 263 -11.43 -1.95 -3.62
C THR A 263 -11.51 -3.38 -4.12
N ASP A 264 -11.99 -3.60 -5.34
CA ASP A 264 -12.30 -4.92 -5.84
C ASP A 264 -11.06 -5.78 -6.13
N LEU A 265 -11.11 -6.99 -5.59
CA LEU A 265 -10.33 -8.13 -6.06
C LEU A 265 -11.15 -8.87 -7.11
N ILE A 266 -10.53 -9.17 -8.26
CA ILE A 266 -11.20 -9.79 -9.43
C ILE A 266 -10.69 -11.21 -9.72
N ASP A 267 -10.08 -11.87 -8.74
CA ASP A 267 -9.40 -13.18 -8.91
C ASP A 267 -10.36 -14.34 -9.20
N HIS A 268 -11.64 -14.19 -8.89
CA HIS A 268 -12.69 -15.17 -9.17
C HIS A 268 -13.08 -15.27 -10.64
N TYR A 269 -12.77 -14.27 -11.47
CA TYR A 269 -13.12 -14.32 -12.89
C TYR A 269 -12.22 -15.28 -13.68
N PRO A 270 -12.78 -15.95 -14.71
CA PRO A 270 -11.99 -16.77 -15.63
C PRO A 270 -11.11 -15.92 -16.57
N ARG A 271 -11.36 -14.60 -16.67
CA ARG A 271 -10.60 -13.67 -17.50
C ARG A 271 -10.37 -12.36 -16.76
N TRP A 272 -9.17 -11.80 -16.86
CA TRP A 272 -8.80 -10.52 -16.24
C TRP A 272 -8.44 -9.48 -17.30
N SER A 273 -9.14 -8.34 -17.29
CA SER A 273 -8.93 -7.18 -18.18
C SER A 273 -8.06 -6.09 -17.56
N ARG A 274 -7.63 -6.29 -16.32
CA ARG A 274 -6.67 -5.46 -15.60
C ARG A 274 -5.96 -6.29 -14.53
N TRP A 275 -4.92 -5.72 -13.91
CA TRP A 275 -4.31 -6.29 -12.72
C TRP A 275 -5.35 -6.48 -11.60
N LEU A 276 -5.18 -7.53 -10.80
CA LEU A 276 -6.21 -7.99 -9.87
C LEU A 276 -6.53 -6.95 -8.80
N ILE A 277 -5.49 -6.28 -8.29
CA ILE A 277 -5.60 -5.24 -7.25
C ILE A 277 -4.85 -4.02 -7.75
N ILE A 278 -5.55 -2.90 -7.89
CA ILE A 278 -4.98 -1.64 -8.38
C ILE A 278 -4.89 -0.54 -7.32
N SER A 279 -5.31 -0.80 -6.09
CA SER A 279 -5.20 0.15 -4.99
C SER A 279 -4.16 -0.26 -3.96
N THR A 280 -3.62 0.75 -3.27
CA THR A 280 -2.67 0.61 -2.17
C THR A 280 -3.07 1.58 -1.06
N ALA A 281 -2.97 1.13 0.19
CA ALA A 281 -3.05 1.98 1.37
C ALA A 281 -1.73 1.87 2.15
N ILE A 282 -1.20 3.00 2.59
CA ILE A 282 0.12 3.15 3.17
C ILE A 282 -0.04 3.86 4.51
N CYS A 283 0.55 3.33 5.58
CA CYS A 283 0.59 4.01 6.87
C CYS A 283 1.27 5.38 6.73
N MET A 284 0.68 6.40 7.34
CA MET A 284 1.24 7.74 7.27
C MET A 284 2.33 7.94 8.33
N TRP A 285 3.49 8.37 7.86
CA TRP A 285 4.62 8.83 8.67
C TRP A 285 4.79 10.35 8.54
N LYS A 286 5.53 10.98 9.47
CA LYS A 286 5.82 12.43 9.43
C LYS A 286 6.41 12.86 8.08
N GLN A 287 7.29 12.03 7.53
CA GLN A 287 7.84 12.16 6.19
C GLN A 287 7.88 10.76 5.58
N GLY A 288 7.72 10.66 4.27
CA GLY A 288 7.90 9.39 3.58
C GLY A 288 7.89 9.53 2.07
N GLN A 289 8.16 8.41 1.41
CA GLN A 289 8.11 8.29 -0.03
C GLN A 289 7.56 6.93 -0.44
N TYR A 290 6.96 6.87 -1.63
CA TYR A 290 6.40 5.64 -2.15
C TYR A 290 6.43 5.58 -3.67
N VAL A 291 6.75 4.40 -4.20
CA VAL A 291 6.64 4.10 -5.64
C VAL A 291 5.41 3.21 -5.86
N SER A 292 4.40 3.74 -6.53
CA SER A 292 3.21 2.95 -6.86
C SER A 292 3.44 2.13 -8.13
N PRO A 293 3.28 0.79 -8.10
CA PRO A 293 3.36 0.00 -9.33
C PRO A 293 2.19 0.24 -10.29
N HIS A 294 1.04 0.69 -9.77
CA HIS A 294 -0.18 0.94 -10.55
C HIS A 294 -0.32 2.39 -11.01
N GLY A 295 0.17 3.32 -10.20
CA GLY A 295 -0.23 4.72 -10.21
C GLY A 295 -1.73 4.93 -9.93
N GLY A 296 -2.14 6.17 -9.68
CA GLY A 296 -3.54 6.47 -9.38
C GLY A 296 -3.76 7.81 -8.69
N PRO A 297 -5.01 8.31 -8.61
CA PRO A 297 -5.35 9.43 -7.75
C PRO A 297 -4.99 9.13 -6.29
N VAL A 298 -4.48 10.14 -5.60
CA VAL A 298 -4.06 10.04 -4.20
C VAL A 298 -5.17 10.59 -3.29
N PHE A 299 -5.41 9.87 -2.20
CA PHE A 299 -6.40 10.16 -1.19
C PHE A 299 -5.77 10.08 0.21
N LEU A 300 -6.39 10.72 1.18
CA LEU A 300 -6.16 10.47 2.60
C LEU A 300 -7.33 9.69 3.19
N GLN A 301 -7.04 8.75 4.06
CA GLN A 301 -8.02 8.10 4.91
C GLN A 301 -7.69 8.48 6.34
N LEU A 302 -8.56 9.28 6.95
CA LEU A 302 -8.32 9.89 8.24
C LEU A 302 -9.42 9.51 9.24
N PRO A 303 -9.12 9.39 10.54
CA PRO A 303 -10.13 9.36 11.59
C PRO A 303 -10.98 10.63 11.57
N GLN A 304 -12.19 10.53 12.13
CA GLN A 304 -13.08 11.68 12.26
C GLN A 304 -12.44 12.78 13.14
N GLY A 305 -12.65 14.04 12.77
CA GLY A 305 -12.16 15.21 13.50
C GLY A 305 -10.68 15.52 13.27
N ILE A 306 -9.98 14.74 12.44
CA ILE A 306 -8.58 15.00 12.10
C ILE A 306 -8.50 16.03 10.97
N SER A 307 -7.66 17.04 11.18
CA SER A 307 -7.24 17.98 10.14
C SER A 307 -5.74 17.88 9.93
N ILE A 308 -5.34 17.76 8.67
CA ILE A 308 -3.96 17.56 8.27
C ILE A 308 -3.60 18.42 7.05
N ALA A 309 -2.38 18.94 7.05
CA ALA A 309 -1.75 19.55 5.89
C ALA A 309 -0.49 18.77 5.51
N LEU A 310 -0.40 18.39 4.23
CA LEU A 310 0.73 17.67 3.66
C LEU A 310 1.38 18.50 2.57
N LEU A 311 2.71 18.61 2.58
CA LEU A 311 3.48 18.91 1.37
C LEU A 311 3.61 17.62 0.57
N LEU A 312 3.20 17.65 -0.69
CA LEU A 312 3.35 16.54 -1.63
C LEU A 312 4.32 16.97 -2.73
N GLU A 313 5.32 16.15 -3.00
CA GLU A 313 6.33 16.39 -4.03
C GLU A 313 6.32 15.27 -5.07
N ASN A 314 6.73 15.62 -6.28
CA ASN A 314 6.76 14.72 -7.44
C ASN A 314 5.41 14.06 -7.75
N VAL A 315 4.33 14.85 -7.65
CA VAL A 315 2.96 14.40 -7.93
C VAL A 315 2.39 15.08 -9.16
N TYR A 316 1.36 14.50 -9.78
CA TYR A 316 0.76 15.01 -11.01
C TYR A 316 -0.65 15.53 -10.74
N ARG A 317 -0.93 16.80 -11.04
CA ARG A 317 -2.29 17.33 -10.87
C ARG A 317 -3.23 16.74 -11.91
N TYR A 318 -4.39 16.30 -11.47
CA TYR A 318 -5.52 16.04 -12.36
C TYR A 318 -6.48 17.24 -12.33
N PRO A 319 -7.38 17.39 -13.33
CA PRO A 319 -8.34 18.49 -13.38
C PRO A 319 -9.23 18.54 -12.15
N ARG A 320 -9.27 19.69 -11.46
CA ARG A 320 -10.04 19.85 -10.22
C ARG A 320 -11.47 20.36 -10.49
N LEU A 321 -12.46 19.58 -10.04
CA LEU A 321 -13.84 20.04 -9.86
C LEU A 321 -14.28 19.76 -8.42
N ASP A 322 -14.40 20.81 -7.62
CA ASP A 322 -14.91 20.76 -6.25
C ASP A 322 -16.25 21.49 -6.19
N LEU A 323 -17.34 20.74 -6.00
CA LEU A 323 -18.70 21.27 -6.03
C LEU A 323 -18.99 22.23 -4.87
N ARG A 324 -18.16 22.21 -3.82
CA ARG A 324 -18.26 23.12 -2.67
C ARG A 324 -17.58 24.47 -2.93
N ASN A 325 -16.82 24.60 -4.01
CA ASN A 325 -16.04 25.79 -4.31
C ASN A 325 -16.50 26.43 -5.63
N GLN A 326 -17.16 27.59 -5.55
CA GLN A 326 -17.64 28.35 -6.71
C GLN A 326 -16.52 28.69 -7.72
N GLY A 327 -15.31 29.00 -7.22
CA GLY A 327 -14.15 29.26 -8.07
C GLY A 327 -13.70 28.04 -8.89
N SER A 328 -13.97 26.83 -8.40
CA SER A 328 -13.66 25.59 -9.13
C SER A 328 -14.52 25.42 -10.38
N PHE A 329 -15.78 25.88 -10.36
CA PHE A 329 -16.66 25.80 -11.53
C PHE A 329 -16.15 26.72 -12.64
N ALA A 330 -15.78 27.95 -12.28
CA ALA A 330 -15.29 28.95 -13.24
C ALA A 330 -13.97 28.53 -13.90
N SER A 331 -13.09 27.84 -13.17
CA SER A 331 -11.79 27.38 -13.69
C SER A 331 -11.83 26.00 -14.36
N PHE A 332 -12.92 25.23 -14.23
CA PHE A 332 -12.93 23.82 -14.62
C PHE A 332 -12.61 23.58 -16.10
N ALA A 333 -13.14 24.42 -17.00
CA ALA A 333 -12.86 24.31 -18.43
C ALA A 333 -11.38 24.53 -18.77
N LYS A 334 -10.67 25.36 -17.99
CA LYS A 334 -9.23 25.56 -18.11
C LYS A 334 -8.47 24.37 -17.52
N GLU A 335 -8.82 23.96 -16.31
CA GLU A 335 -8.23 22.81 -15.60
C GLU A 335 -8.27 21.53 -16.45
N ILE A 336 -9.39 21.24 -17.10
CA ILE A 336 -9.55 20.07 -17.97
C ILE A 336 -8.58 20.11 -19.15
N LYS A 337 -8.38 21.27 -19.78
CA LYS A 337 -7.41 21.41 -20.89
C LYS A 337 -5.98 21.24 -20.40
N GLU A 338 -5.64 21.89 -19.29
CA GLU A 338 -4.28 21.94 -18.74
C GLU A 338 -3.80 20.58 -18.20
N TYR A 339 -4.70 19.81 -17.57
CA TYR A 339 -4.36 18.57 -16.87
C TYR A 339 -4.99 17.29 -17.49
N SER A 340 -5.49 17.37 -18.73
CA SER A 340 -6.11 16.24 -19.45
C SER A 340 -5.20 15.02 -19.64
N THR A 341 -3.89 15.17 -19.49
CA THR A 341 -2.92 14.08 -19.69
C THR A 341 -2.88 13.08 -18.53
N VAL A 342 -3.47 13.42 -17.37
CA VAL A 342 -3.57 12.50 -16.24
C VAL A 342 -4.76 11.54 -16.44
N PRO A 343 -4.60 10.20 -16.33
CA PRO A 343 -5.62 9.26 -16.79
C PRO A 343 -6.96 9.28 -16.02
N TRP A 344 -6.89 9.60 -14.73
CA TRP A 344 -8.05 9.64 -13.84
C TRP A 344 -8.11 10.93 -13.05
N LEU A 345 -9.32 11.38 -12.77
CA LEU A 345 -9.60 12.50 -11.89
C LEU A 345 -10.65 12.12 -10.85
N VAL A 346 -10.78 12.96 -9.83
CA VAL A 346 -11.84 12.85 -8.83
C VAL A 346 -12.62 14.15 -8.80
N ILE A 347 -13.92 14.06 -9.07
CA ILE A 347 -14.86 15.14 -8.81
C ILE A 347 -15.21 15.09 -7.33
N SER A 348 -14.98 16.18 -6.61
CA SER A 348 -15.23 16.29 -5.18
C SER A 348 -16.58 16.94 -4.93
N GLY A 349 -17.54 16.20 -4.41
CA GLY A 349 -18.84 16.70 -3.99
C GLY A 349 -18.92 16.94 -2.47
N GLY A 350 -20.06 17.47 -2.02
CA GLY A 350 -20.33 17.62 -0.59
C GLY A 350 -20.86 16.34 0.06
N ALA A 351 -21.53 15.50 -0.72
CA ALA A 351 -22.09 14.22 -0.29
C ALA A 351 -21.49 13.03 -1.07
N MET A 352 -20.86 13.26 -2.22
CA MET A 352 -20.34 12.18 -3.06
C MET A 352 -19.03 12.58 -3.76
N ASN A 353 -18.05 11.68 -3.80
CA ASN A 353 -16.89 11.84 -4.68
C ASN A 353 -16.97 10.84 -5.84
N SER A 354 -16.65 11.30 -7.05
CA SER A 354 -16.71 10.45 -8.26
C SER A 354 -15.33 10.34 -8.91
N MET A 355 -14.75 9.14 -8.93
CA MET A 355 -13.50 8.86 -9.63
C MET A 355 -13.79 8.34 -11.05
N LEU A 356 -13.39 9.12 -12.05
CA LEU A 356 -13.74 8.93 -13.46
C LEU A 356 -12.49 9.01 -14.35
N ARG A 357 -12.59 8.43 -15.55
CA ARG A 357 -11.55 8.59 -16.57
C ARG A 357 -11.54 10.04 -17.06
N THR A 358 -10.39 10.68 -17.00
CA THR A 358 -10.21 12.07 -17.44
C THR A 358 -10.60 12.26 -18.90
N VAL A 359 -10.30 11.29 -19.77
CA VAL A 359 -10.67 11.35 -21.19
C VAL A 359 -12.19 11.46 -21.39
N GLY A 360 -12.99 10.72 -20.60
CA GLY A 360 -14.44 10.80 -20.69
C GLY A 360 -14.93 12.20 -20.33
N VAL A 361 -14.41 12.75 -19.22
CA VAL A 361 -14.73 14.10 -18.75
C VAL A 361 -14.30 15.16 -19.76
N TYR A 362 -13.11 15.01 -20.36
CA TYR A 362 -12.56 15.92 -21.36
C TYR A 362 -13.40 15.97 -22.65
N THR A 363 -13.96 14.83 -23.06
CA THR A 363 -14.79 14.74 -24.27
C THR A 363 -16.24 15.18 -24.07
N THR A 364 -16.69 15.32 -22.82
CA THR A 364 -18.04 15.80 -22.47
C THR A 364 -18.02 17.31 -22.26
N LYS A 365 -19.15 18.00 -22.53
CA LYS A 365 -19.24 19.44 -22.26
C LYS A 365 -19.11 19.68 -20.76
N THR A 366 -18.29 20.64 -20.36
CA THR A 366 -18.06 20.95 -18.94
C THR A 366 -19.35 21.28 -18.18
N SER A 367 -20.33 21.89 -18.85
CA SER A 367 -21.66 22.15 -18.29
C SER A 367 -22.45 20.88 -17.96
N GLU A 368 -22.36 19.85 -18.81
CA GLU A 368 -23.04 18.55 -18.62
C GLU A 368 -22.40 17.79 -17.46
N VAL A 369 -21.06 17.73 -17.43
CA VAL A 369 -20.29 17.13 -16.30
C VAL A 369 -20.67 17.81 -14.98
N THR A 370 -20.71 19.14 -14.98
CA THR A 370 -21.03 19.93 -13.80
C THR A 370 -22.46 19.69 -13.32
N SER A 371 -23.41 19.70 -14.25
CA SER A 371 -24.83 19.48 -13.95
C SER A 371 -25.04 18.08 -13.37
N SER A 372 -24.48 17.07 -14.02
CA SER A 372 -24.62 15.69 -13.57
C SER A 372 -23.95 15.44 -12.21
N ALA A 373 -22.73 15.96 -12.01
CA ALA A 373 -22.05 15.85 -10.72
C ALA A 373 -22.87 16.48 -9.58
N ARG A 374 -23.50 17.65 -9.81
CA ARG A 374 -24.43 18.26 -8.85
C ARG A 374 -25.65 17.40 -8.61
N HIS A 375 -26.27 16.89 -9.68
CA HIS A 375 -27.46 16.04 -9.58
C HIS A 375 -27.21 14.81 -8.68
N PHE A 376 -26.12 14.08 -8.91
CA PHE A 376 -25.79 12.92 -8.07
C PHE A 376 -25.41 13.32 -6.64
N ASP A 377 -24.66 14.41 -6.44
CA ASP A 377 -24.34 14.92 -5.10
C ASP A 377 -25.61 15.28 -4.31
N ASP A 378 -26.57 15.96 -4.94
CA ASP A 378 -27.84 16.34 -4.34
C ASP A 378 -28.75 15.13 -4.08
N ALA A 379 -28.78 14.15 -4.99
CA ALA A 379 -29.53 12.92 -4.80
C ALA A 379 -29.00 12.11 -3.60
N ILE A 380 -27.68 11.96 -3.47
CA ILE A 380 -27.07 11.32 -2.30
C ILE A 380 -27.37 12.14 -1.05
N ARG A 381 -27.25 13.48 -1.09
CA ARG A 381 -27.56 14.35 0.05
C ARG A 381 -29.01 14.16 0.52
N LEU A 382 -29.97 14.08 -0.40
CA LEU A 382 -31.39 13.84 -0.08
C LEU A 382 -31.61 12.49 0.60
N MET A 383 -30.98 11.43 0.09
CA MET A 383 -31.11 10.08 0.66
C MET A 383 -30.37 9.92 2.00
N HIS A 384 -29.20 10.55 2.12
CA HIS A 384 -28.26 10.39 3.23
C HIS A 384 -28.15 11.65 4.09
N ASN A 385 -29.25 12.40 4.30
CA ASN A 385 -29.34 13.69 5.02
C ASN A 385 -28.49 13.83 6.33
N TYR A 386 -27.93 12.74 6.86
CA TYR A 386 -27.11 12.67 8.07
C TYR A 386 -25.84 11.76 8.04
N ARG A 387 -25.42 11.12 6.91
CA ARG A 387 -24.46 9.98 6.95
C ARG A 387 -23.09 10.10 6.25
N GLY A 388 -22.65 11.32 5.92
CA GLY A 388 -21.28 11.55 5.42
C GLY A 388 -21.12 11.27 3.91
N SER A 389 -19.87 11.26 3.40
CA SER A 389 -19.60 11.30 1.95
C SER A 389 -19.49 9.91 1.31
N GLU A 390 -20.33 9.63 0.32
CA GLU A 390 -20.30 8.45 -0.54
C GLU A 390 -19.22 8.54 -1.64
N LYS A 391 -18.96 7.42 -2.32
CA LYS A 391 -17.99 7.33 -3.41
C LYS A 391 -18.47 6.49 -4.55
N PHE A 392 -18.40 7.04 -5.77
CA PHE A 392 -18.53 6.28 -6.99
C PHE A 392 -17.19 6.14 -7.69
N VAL A 393 -16.91 4.93 -8.15
CA VAL A 393 -15.68 4.63 -8.87
C VAL A 393 -16.01 3.76 -10.07
N ALA A 394 -15.53 4.19 -11.23
CA ALA A 394 -15.62 3.41 -12.45
C ALA A 394 -14.39 2.52 -12.63
N ASP A 395 -14.61 1.30 -13.12
CA ASP A 395 -13.54 0.35 -13.43
C ASP A 395 -13.83 -0.41 -14.74
N ILE A 396 -12.79 -0.86 -15.43
CA ILE A 396 -12.92 -1.73 -16.60
C ILE A 396 -13.44 -3.12 -16.22
N GLN A 397 -13.12 -3.58 -15.01
CA GLN A 397 -13.60 -4.84 -14.48
C GLN A 397 -13.84 -4.72 -12.98
N ILE A 398 -15.08 -4.96 -12.55
CA ILE A 398 -15.52 -4.94 -11.16
C ILE A 398 -15.89 -6.35 -10.69
N SER A 399 -15.98 -6.55 -9.39
CA SER A 399 -16.25 -7.83 -8.75
C SER A 399 -17.62 -8.41 -9.12
N SER A 400 -18.62 -7.55 -9.32
CA SER A 400 -19.98 -7.90 -9.71
C SER A 400 -20.55 -6.89 -10.71
N PRO A 401 -20.61 -7.20 -12.02
CA PRO A 401 -21.10 -6.29 -13.06
C PRO A 401 -22.63 -6.31 -13.16
N PRO A 402 -23.26 -5.24 -13.70
CA PRO A 402 -22.64 -4.02 -14.24
C PRO A 402 -22.29 -2.97 -13.16
N GLY A 403 -22.69 -3.20 -11.91
CA GLY A 403 -22.37 -2.36 -10.74
C GLY A 403 -22.72 -3.08 -9.45
N HIS A 404 -22.13 -2.65 -8.33
CA HIS A 404 -22.49 -3.14 -7.00
C HIS A 404 -22.33 -2.07 -5.92
N SER A 405 -23.14 -2.19 -4.86
CA SER A 405 -23.02 -1.35 -3.67
C SER A 405 -21.77 -1.67 -2.86
N GLY A 406 -21.37 -0.74 -2.01
CA GLY A 406 -20.17 -0.83 -1.18
C GLY A 406 -19.60 0.54 -0.88
N TYR A 407 -18.43 0.58 -0.25
CA TYR A 407 -17.63 1.80 -0.12
C TYR A 407 -16.26 1.57 -0.75
N PRO A 408 -16.08 1.94 -2.04
CA PRO A 408 -16.99 2.70 -2.90
C PRO A 408 -18.14 1.89 -3.51
N TRP A 409 -19.18 2.59 -3.99
CA TRP A 409 -20.08 2.10 -5.02
C TRP A 409 -19.30 2.02 -6.33
N MET A 410 -19.25 0.81 -6.91
CA MET A 410 -18.47 0.54 -8.11
C MET A 410 -19.41 0.34 -9.30
N GLY A 411 -19.04 0.91 -10.44
CA GLY A 411 -19.69 0.69 -11.73
C GLY A 411 -18.68 0.35 -12.81
N ASN A 412 -19.13 -0.32 -13.87
CA ASN A 412 -18.29 -0.49 -15.06
C ASN A 412 -18.06 0.86 -15.77
N LEU A 413 -17.22 0.87 -16.81
CA LEU A 413 -16.96 2.10 -17.57
C LEU A 413 -18.19 2.68 -18.29
N ASP A 414 -19.24 1.89 -18.54
CA ASP A 414 -20.47 2.41 -19.13
C ASP A 414 -21.28 3.23 -18.12
N TRP A 415 -21.23 2.88 -16.83
CA TRP A 415 -21.81 3.71 -15.77
C TRP A 415 -21.10 5.06 -15.66
N SER A 416 -19.79 5.11 -15.94
CA SER A 416 -19.08 6.40 -16.06
C SER A 416 -19.64 7.25 -17.21
N LYS A 417 -20.05 6.65 -18.34
CA LYS A 417 -20.64 7.41 -19.46
C LYS A 417 -22.04 7.92 -19.08
N LEU A 418 -22.86 7.08 -18.45
CA LEU A 418 -24.17 7.48 -17.94
C LEU A 418 -24.05 8.62 -16.92
N PHE A 419 -23.06 8.54 -16.02
CA PHE A 419 -22.75 9.63 -15.10
C PHE A 419 -22.39 10.93 -15.85
N LEU A 420 -21.65 10.87 -16.97
CA LEU A 420 -21.21 12.08 -17.67
C LEU A 420 -22.27 12.70 -18.58
N CYS A 421 -23.10 11.89 -19.23
CA CYS A 421 -24.08 12.35 -20.22
C CYS A 421 -25.36 12.92 -19.60
N GLY A 422 -25.53 12.82 -18.28
CA GLY A 422 -26.77 13.17 -17.59
C GLY A 422 -27.87 12.15 -17.84
N VAL A 423 -28.63 11.83 -16.81
CA VAL A 423 -29.97 11.23 -16.99
C VAL A 423 -30.87 12.37 -17.45
N ILE A 424 -31.54 12.17 -18.59
CA ILE A 424 -32.55 13.08 -19.15
C ILE A 424 -33.68 13.28 -18.16
#